data_AF-A0A6P5A3K8-F1
#
_entry.id   AF-A0A6P5A3K8-F1
#
_cell.length_a   1.000
_cell.length_b   1.000
_cell.length_c   1.000
_cell.angle_alpha   90.00
_cell.angle_beta   90.00
_cell.angle_gamma   90.00
#
_symmetry.space_group_name_H-M   'P 1'
#
loop_
_entity.id
_entity.type
_entity.pdbx_description
1 polymer ?
#
loop_
_entity_poly.entity_id
_entity_poly.type
_entity_poly.pdbx_seq_one_letter_code
_entity_poly.pdbx_strand_id
1 'polypeptide(L)'
;MADVKDSWGKLTASGFEDAGEKIFLALLKDDAIKSNFPKFKDIPYGSLPGNAAMRAHGAKVCKVLDSFIKGDDGAATNVGKMHKGLGMSNDQIGAMRGALVTVLEQSGLGGAVGVWGKLFDRFMEVHKAAY
;
A
#
# COMPACT_ATOMS: atom_id res chain seq x y z
N MET A 1 7.47 -18.53 12.47
CA MET A 1 7.36 -17.05 12.39
C MET A 1 6.78 -16.71 11.03
N ALA A 2 5.75 -15.87 10.95
CA ALA A 2 5.26 -15.40 9.65
C ALA A 2 6.29 -14.41 9.09
N ASP A 3 6.90 -14.74 7.95
CA ASP A 3 7.74 -13.79 7.24
C ASP A 3 6.89 -12.95 6.26
N VAL A 4 7.52 -11.95 5.66
CA VAL A 4 6.84 -11.06 4.70
C VAL A 4 6.27 -11.84 3.52
N LYS A 5 6.95 -12.90 3.03
CA LYS A 5 6.53 -13.63 1.84
C LYS A 5 5.32 -14.52 2.10
N ASP A 6 5.28 -15.24 3.22
CA ASP A 6 4.15 -16.07 3.63
C ASP A 6 2.91 -15.21 3.90
N SER A 7 3.06 -14.15 4.69
CA SER A 7 1.94 -13.23 4.98
C SER A 7 1.45 -12.48 3.75
N TRP A 8 2.35 -12.08 2.84
CA TRP A 8 1.98 -11.50 1.56
C TRP A 8 1.20 -12.48 0.69
N GLY A 9 1.70 -13.72 0.55
CA GLY A 9 1.03 -14.77 -0.21
C GLY A 9 -0.40 -15.04 0.27
N LYS A 10 -0.62 -15.05 1.59
CA LYS A 10 -1.96 -15.16 2.20
C LYS A 10 -2.83 -13.93 1.90
N LEU A 11 -2.27 -12.73 2.02
CA LEU A 11 -3.01 -11.49 1.79
C LEU A 11 -3.47 -11.36 0.34
N THR A 12 -2.64 -11.81 -0.61
CA THR A 12 -2.89 -11.72 -2.05
C THR A 12 -3.47 -13.00 -2.65
N ALA A 13 -3.85 -13.98 -1.84
CA ALA A 13 -4.33 -15.29 -2.32
C ALA A 13 -5.58 -15.18 -3.22
N SER A 14 -6.45 -14.19 -2.98
CA SER A 14 -7.62 -13.92 -3.81
C SER A 14 -7.34 -12.93 -4.97
N GLY A 15 -6.09 -12.47 -5.10
CA GLY A 15 -5.64 -11.57 -6.15
C GLY A 15 -5.25 -10.18 -5.65
N PHE A 16 -4.48 -9.46 -6.47
CA PHE A 16 -3.98 -8.13 -6.13
C PHE A 16 -5.06 -7.05 -6.09
N GLU A 17 -6.18 -7.23 -6.81
CA GLU A 17 -7.31 -6.30 -6.73
C GLU A 17 -7.99 -6.35 -5.37
N ASP A 18 -8.26 -7.55 -4.85
CA ASP A 18 -8.87 -7.72 -3.53
C ASP A 18 -7.95 -7.25 -2.40
N ALA A 19 -6.66 -7.59 -2.48
CA ALA A 19 -5.68 -7.11 -1.52
C ALA A 19 -5.54 -5.59 -1.59
N GLY A 20 -5.48 -5.04 -2.81
CA GLY A 20 -5.38 -3.61 -3.06
C GLY A 20 -6.58 -2.84 -2.54
N GLU A 21 -7.78 -3.38 -2.72
CA GLU A 21 -9.00 -2.82 -2.15
C GLU A 21 -8.96 -2.76 -0.62
N LYS A 22 -8.61 -3.85 0.06
CA LYS A 22 -8.51 -3.86 1.53
C LYS A 22 -7.53 -2.79 2.03
N ILE A 23 -6.37 -2.68 1.38
CA ILE A 23 -5.35 -1.68 1.72
C ILE A 23 -5.87 -0.27 1.47
N PHE A 24 -6.48 0.00 0.33
CA PHE A 24 -6.98 1.34 0.01
C PHE A 24 -8.21 1.74 0.83
N LEU A 25 -9.08 0.81 1.20
CA LEU A 25 -10.15 1.07 2.16
C LEU A 25 -9.57 1.44 3.53
N ALA A 26 -8.53 0.75 4.00
CA ALA A 26 -7.87 1.13 5.24
C ALA A 26 -7.18 2.51 5.14
N LEU A 27 -6.53 2.81 4.00
CA LEU A 27 -5.81 4.07 3.76
C LEU A 27 -6.76 5.28 3.63
N LEU A 28 -7.83 5.13 2.86
CA LEU A 28 -8.76 6.21 2.52
C LEU A 28 -9.83 6.45 3.60
N LYS A 29 -9.75 5.72 4.72
CA LYS A 29 -10.58 5.97 5.91
C LYS A 29 -10.20 7.29 6.61
N ASP A 30 -8.95 7.74 6.43
CA ASP A 30 -8.50 9.05 6.83
C ASP A 30 -8.83 10.08 5.74
N ASP A 31 -9.73 11.02 6.02
CA ASP A 31 -10.16 12.04 5.07
C ASP A 31 -9.02 12.98 4.64
N ALA A 32 -8.03 13.22 5.50
CA ALA A 32 -6.86 14.05 5.17
C ALA A 32 -5.92 13.33 4.19
N ILE A 33 -5.90 11.99 4.21
CA ILE A 33 -5.19 11.20 3.21
C ILE A 33 -6.01 11.10 1.93
N LYS A 34 -7.31 10.82 2.04
CA LYS A 34 -8.23 10.68 0.91
C LYS A 34 -8.32 11.94 0.06
N SER A 35 -8.19 13.14 0.64
CA SER A 35 -8.15 14.41 -0.10
C SER A 35 -7.01 14.49 -1.12
N ASN A 36 -5.94 13.71 -0.92
CA ASN A 36 -4.76 13.67 -1.80
C ASN A 36 -4.92 12.70 -2.98
N PHE A 37 -6.06 12.01 -3.09
CA PHE A 37 -6.38 11.13 -4.21
C PHE A 37 -7.46 11.77 -5.07
N PRO A 38 -7.12 12.56 -6.11
CA PRO A 38 -8.11 13.26 -6.94
C PRO A 38 -9.21 12.36 -7.52
N LYS A 39 -8.90 11.08 -7.75
CA LYS A 39 -9.86 10.08 -8.27
C LYS A 39 -10.86 9.58 -7.24
N PHE A 40 -10.55 9.69 -5.95
CA PHE A 40 -11.32 9.08 -4.86
C PHE A 40 -11.81 10.10 -3.82
N LYS A 41 -11.23 11.31 -3.79
CA LYS A 41 -11.50 12.33 -2.77
C LYS A 41 -12.99 12.69 -2.65
N ASP A 42 -13.72 12.72 -3.76
CA ASP A 42 -15.14 13.10 -3.80
C ASP A 42 -16.10 11.91 -3.71
N ILE A 43 -15.59 10.67 -3.66
CA ILE A 43 -16.40 9.46 -3.51
C ILE A 43 -16.69 9.26 -2.01
N PRO A 44 -17.95 9.14 -1.56
CA PRO A 44 -18.24 8.81 -0.16
C PRO A 44 -17.55 7.50 0.25
N TYR A 45 -17.00 7.44 1.46
CA TYR A 45 -16.25 6.26 1.92
C TYR A 45 -17.06 4.96 1.82
N GLY A 46 -18.35 5.00 2.18
CA GLY A 46 -19.26 3.85 2.06
C GLY A 46 -19.51 3.37 0.63
N SER A 47 -19.12 4.14 -0.39
CA SER A 47 -19.23 3.81 -1.81
C SER A 47 -17.89 3.38 -2.44
N LEU A 48 -16.81 3.36 -1.66
CA LEU A 48 -15.51 2.86 -2.11
C LEU A 48 -15.46 1.32 -2.25
N PRO A 49 -16.09 0.52 -1.37
CA PRO A 49 -16.11 -0.94 -1.54
C PRO A 49 -16.72 -1.33 -2.90
N GLY A 50 -16.05 -2.22 -3.62
CA GLY A 50 -16.38 -2.66 -4.97
C GLY A 50 -16.00 -1.67 -6.08
N ASN A 51 -15.43 -0.50 -5.76
CA ASN A 51 -15.10 0.50 -6.78
C ASN A 51 -13.99 0.00 -7.72
N ALA A 52 -14.33 -0.21 -9.00
CA ALA A 52 -13.42 -0.77 -9.99
C ALA A 52 -12.13 0.06 -10.19
N ALA A 53 -12.23 1.39 -10.14
CA ALA A 53 -11.06 2.26 -10.29
C ALA A 53 -10.12 2.17 -9.08
N MET A 54 -10.67 2.07 -7.87
CA MET A 54 -9.90 1.86 -6.65
C MET A 54 -9.23 0.49 -6.65
N ARG A 55 -9.97 -0.58 -6.98
CA ARG A 55 -9.43 -1.95 -7.12
C ARG A 55 -8.28 -2.01 -8.12
N ALA A 56 -8.45 -1.41 -9.30
CA ALA A 56 -7.41 -1.35 -10.33
C ALA A 56 -6.19 -0.53 -9.88
N HIS A 57 -6.38 0.55 -9.13
CA HIS A 57 -5.28 1.34 -8.58
C HIS A 57 -4.55 0.59 -7.47
N GLY A 58 -5.29 -0.01 -6.53
CA GLY A 58 -4.76 -0.86 -5.47
C GLY A 58 -3.96 -2.04 -6.03
N ALA A 59 -4.43 -2.69 -7.09
CA ALA A 59 -3.69 -3.75 -7.76
C ALA A 59 -2.33 -3.29 -8.31
N LYS A 60 -2.22 -2.05 -8.82
CA LYS A 60 -0.93 -1.51 -9.27
C LYS A 60 0.04 -1.32 -8.10
N VAL A 61 -0.46 -0.82 -6.96
CA VAL A 61 0.35 -0.68 -5.74
C VAL A 61 0.79 -2.05 -5.21
N CYS A 62 -0.12 -3.03 -5.17
CA CYS A 62 0.22 -4.40 -4.79
C CYS A 62 1.29 -4.99 -5.70
N LYS A 63 1.25 -4.76 -7.02
CA LYS A 63 2.31 -5.22 -7.94
C LYS A 63 3.68 -4.60 -7.62
N VAL A 64 3.72 -3.32 -7.25
CA VAL A 64 4.97 -2.66 -6.84
C VAL A 64 5.52 -3.28 -5.55
N LEU A 65 4.65 -3.50 -4.55
CA LEU A 65 5.04 -4.16 -3.30
C LEU A 65 5.50 -5.59 -3.56
N ASP A 66 4.82 -6.33 -4.43
CA ASP A 66 5.18 -7.70 -4.79
C ASP A 66 6.57 -7.78 -5.44
N SER A 67 6.86 -6.91 -6.42
CA SER A 67 8.19 -6.80 -7.02
C SER A 67 9.25 -6.49 -5.97
N PHE A 68 8.97 -5.53 -5.07
CA PHE A 68 9.90 -5.16 -4.01
C PHE A 68 10.15 -6.30 -3.01
N ILE A 69 9.10 -7.02 -2.60
CA ILE A 69 9.19 -8.21 -1.72
C ILE A 69 10.02 -9.33 -2.38
N LYS A 70 10.01 -9.39 -3.71
CA LYS A 70 10.83 -10.32 -4.52
C LYS A 70 12.27 -9.84 -4.73
N GLY A 71 12.62 -8.65 -4.25
CA GLY A 71 13.99 -8.10 -4.26
C GLY A 71 14.27 -7.06 -5.34
N ASP A 72 13.26 -6.57 -6.05
CA ASP A 72 13.41 -5.50 -7.03
C ASP A 72 13.31 -4.11 -6.36
N ASP A 73 14.45 -3.60 -5.87
CA ASP A 73 14.58 -2.23 -5.34
C ASP A 73 14.25 -1.16 -6.41
N GLY A 74 14.32 -1.52 -7.71
CA GLY A 74 13.92 -0.65 -8.81
C GLY A 74 12.43 -0.30 -8.77
N ALA A 75 11.59 -1.18 -8.24
CA ALA A 75 10.16 -0.90 -8.04
C ALA A 75 9.94 0.29 -7.09
N ALA A 76 10.60 0.30 -5.94
CA ALA A 76 10.52 1.41 -4.97
C ALA A 76 11.14 2.70 -5.54
N THR A 77 12.27 2.59 -6.25
CA THR A 77 12.94 3.70 -6.92
C THR A 77 12.02 4.39 -7.94
N ASN A 78 11.35 3.61 -8.79
CA ASN A 78 10.50 4.14 -9.85
C ASN A 78 9.27 4.86 -9.30
N VAL A 79 8.63 4.31 -8.26
CA VAL A 79 7.51 5.01 -7.61
C VAL A 79 7.96 6.20 -6.77
N GLY A 80 9.21 6.20 -6.28
CA GLY A 80 9.94 7.36 -5.76
C GLY A 80 9.85 8.57 -6.68
N LYS A 81 10.42 8.42 -7.87
CA LYS A 81 10.44 9.45 -8.92
C LYS A 81 9.03 9.87 -9.34
N MET A 82 8.12 8.91 -9.46
CA MET A 82 6.72 9.18 -9.83
C MET A 82 6.03 10.03 -8.76
N HIS A 83 6.11 9.65 -7.48
CA HIS A 83 5.49 10.40 -6.39
C HIS A 83 6.08 11.81 -6.25
N LYS A 84 7.40 11.98 -6.44
CA LYS A 84 8.04 13.31 -6.55
C LYS A 84 7.42 14.14 -7.67
N GLY A 85 7.33 13.58 -8.88
CA GLY A 85 6.77 14.26 -10.05
C GLY A 85 5.29 14.65 -9.88
N LEU A 86 4.55 13.92 -9.04
CA LEU A 86 3.16 14.22 -8.68
C LEU A 86 3.03 15.18 -7.48
N GLY A 87 4.15 15.60 -6.87
CA GLY A 87 4.15 16.51 -5.72
C GLY A 87 3.66 15.89 -4.40
N MET A 88 3.70 14.56 -4.28
CA MET A 88 3.26 13.87 -3.05
C MET A 88 4.37 13.87 -1.99
N SER A 89 4.08 14.38 -0.80
CA SER A 89 5.01 14.33 0.34
C SER A 89 5.31 12.91 0.82
N ASN A 90 6.49 12.71 1.41
CA ASN A 90 6.85 11.44 2.04
C ASN A 90 5.93 11.05 3.19
N ASP A 91 5.29 12.02 3.87
CA ASP A 91 4.34 11.75 4.95
C ASP A 91 3.03 11.14 4.42
N GLN A 92 2.52 11.66 3.29
CA GLN A 92 1.36 11.08 2.60
C GLN A 92 1.63 9.64 2.16
N ILE A 93 2.85 9.35 1.70
CA ILE A 93 3.26 8.01 1.27
C ILE A 93 3.45 7.11 2.50
N GLY A 94 3.99 7.66 3.59
CA GLY A 94 4.18 6.98 4.87
C GLY A 94 2.88 6.48 5.51
N ALA A 95 1.74 7.12 5.22
CA ALA A 95 0.42 6.67 5.68
C ALA A 95 0.08 5.23 5.24
N MET A 96 0.68 4.74 4.15
CA MET A 96 0.55 3.34 3.70
C MET A 96 0.96 2.33 4.78
N ARG A 97 1.91 2.70 5.67
CA ARG A 97 2.27 1.85 6.82
C ARG A 97 1.06 1.51 7.68
N GLY A 98 0.26 2.51 8.06
CA GLY A 98 -0.90 2.31 8.92
C GLY A 98 -1.95 1.42 8.26
N ALA A 99 -2.18 1.62 6.96
CA ALA A 99 -3.08 0.80 6.17
C ALA A 99 -2.62 -0.67 6.11
N LEU A 100 -1.34 -0.93 5.86
CA LEU A 100 -0.77 -2.28 5.85
C LEU A 100 -0.91 -2.97 7.22
N VAL A 101 -0.61 -2.27 8.31
CA VAL A 101 -0.76 -2.81 9.68
C VAL A 101 -2.22 -3.20 9.93
N THR A 102 -3.15 -2.29 9.65
CA THR A 102 -4.59 -2.54 9.85
C THR A 102 -5.05 -3.79 9.07
N VAL A 103 -4.64 -3.91 7.81
CA VAL A 103 -5.02 -5.05 6.96
C VAL A 103 -4.41 -6.36 7.44
N LEU A 104 -3.16 -6.35 7.90
CA LEU A 104 -2.52 -7.55 8.48
C LEU A 104 -3.26 -8.01 9.73
N GLU A 105 -3.60 -7.10 10.65
CA GLU A 105 -4.33 -7.42 11.86
C GLU A 105 -5.72 -7.99 11.55
N GLN A 106 -6.48 -7.32 10.68
CA GLN A 106 -7.82 -7.76 10.26
C GLN A 106 -7.82 -9.10 9.52
N SER A 107 -6.70 -9.46 8.89
CA SER A 107 -6.54 -10.75 8.18
C SER A 107 -6.02 -11.87 9.09
N GLY A 108 -5.90 -11.65 10.41
CA GLY A 108 -5.33 -12.63 11.33
C GLY A 108 -3.81 -12.82 11.19
N LEU A 109 -3.14 -11.86 10.53
CA LEU A 109 -1.69 -11.86 10.26
C LEU A 109 -0.93 -10.89 11.17
N GLY A 110 -1.51 -10.51 12.31
CA GLY A 110 -0.91 -9.55 13.27
C GLY A 110 0.51 -9.91 13.72
N GLY A 111 0.84 -11.20 13.78
CA GLY A 111 2.21 -11.66 14.08
C GLY A 111 3.27 -11.25 13.04
N ALA A 112 2.87 -10.80 11.85
CA ALA A 112 3.76 -10.32 10.80
C ALA A 112 3.99 -8.78 10.84
N VAL A 113 3.27 -8.02 11.67
CA VAL A 113 3.34 -6.54 11.72
C VAL A 113 4.79 -6.04 11.89
N GLY A 114 5.56 -6.67 12.79
CA GLY A 114 6.94 -6.27 13.05
C GLY A 114 7.88 -6.43 11.84
N VAL A 115 7.73 -7.51 11.05
CA VAL A 115 8.56 -7.72 9.85
C VAL A 115 8.13 -6.83 8.68
N TRP A 116 6.83 -6.55 8.58
CA TRP A 116 6.29 -5.59 7.62
C TRP A 116 6.72 -4.15 7.91
N GLY A 117 6.84 -3.77 9.19
CA GLY A 117 7.40 -2.48 9.60
C GLY A 117 8.79 -2.26 9.02
N LYS A 118 9.68 -3.25 9.17
CA LYS A 118 11.05 -3.24 8.63
C LYS A 118 11.09 -3.21 7.10
N LEU A 119 10.22 -4.00 6.44
CA LEU A 119 10.10 -3.96 4.98
C LEU A 119 9.71 -2.55 4.50
N PHE A 120 8.74 -1.93 5.18
CA PHE A 120 8.29 -0.59 4.82
C PHE A 120 9.34 0.48 5.09
N ASP A 121 10.13 0.37 6.17
CA ASP A 121 11.29 1.24 6.39
C ASP A 121 12.26 1.15 5.22
N ARG A 122 12.60 -0.07 4.81
CA ARG A 122 13.51 -0.32 3.68
C ARG A 122 12.92 0.20 2.36
N PHE A 123 11.62 0.01 2.13
CA PHE A 123 10.93 0.56 0.97
C PHE A 123 11.03 2.09 0.95
N MET A 124 10.75 2.74 2.07
CA MET A 124 10.81 4.20 2.18
C MET A 124 12.23 4.75 2.07
N GLU A 125 13.24 4.02 2.52
CA GLU A 125 14.65 4.38 2.33
C GLU A 125 15.00 4.44 0.83
N VAL A 126 14.70 3.38 0.08
CA VAL A 126 14.95 3.31 -1.37
C VAL A 126 14.11 4.34 -2.13
N HIS A 127 12.83 4.48 -1.76
CA HIS A 127 11.92 5.47 -2.32
C HIS A 127 12.44 6.91 -2.17
N LYS A 128 12.85 7.28 -0.95
CA LYS A 128 13.36 8.63 -0.63
C LYS A 128 14.67 8.96 -1.34
N ALA A 129 15.54 7.98 -1.54
CA ALA A 129 16.78 8.18 -2.28
C ALA A 129 16.56 8.59 -3.75
N ALA A 130 15.38 8.26 -4.31
CA ALA A 130 14.99 8.59 -5.69
C ALA A 130 13.97 9.74 -5.78
N TYR A 131 13.54 10.29 -4.63
CA TYR A 131 12.58 11.37 -4.50
C TYR A 131 13.19 12.75 -4.79
#